data_AF-A0A7X8ZML2-F1
#
_entry.id   AF-A0A7X8ZML2-F1
#
_cell.length_a   1.000
_cell.length_b   1.000
_cell.length_c   1.000
_cell.angle_alpha   90.00
_cell.angle_beta   90.00
_cell.angle_gamma   90.00
#
_symmetry.space_group_name_H-M   'P 1'
#
loop_
_entity.id
_entity.type
_entity.pdbx_description
1 polymer ?
#
loop_
_entity_poly.entity_id
_entity_poly.type
_entity_poly.pdbx_seq_one_letter_code
_entity_poly.pdbx_strand_id
1 'polypeptide(L)'
;QILNDAGLRGLSVFDEKNNWAGFITRRCFLDRPRQKLILVDHNEADQSVIGIEDAEIIEIVDHHRLDAPKTRNPIYIQSEPVGSTCTIVAELYDRFHVEISEPIAKLLLSGLVSDTVMLKSPTTTLVDKMIADSLVKAANIKDFKAFCEHLFASGFSLKAQDAKRVIEADFKRYVENGVKFGIGQVEVTTLSEINEIADVYINALEKECEALHLDWAMLLVTDVITASSILLCSSYPKSYRFMYEKIAEGVYNLTGVLSRKKQLLPEVIRVLNNN
;
A
#
# COMPACT_ATOMS: atom_id res chain seq x y z
N GLN A 1 -20.72 -21.50 -36.10
CA GLN A 1 -20.37 -21.93 -37.47
C GLN A 1 -19.05 -22.68 -37.49
N ILE A 2 -17.92 -22.04 -37.16
CA ILE A 2 -16.57 -22.65 -37.24
C ILE A 2 -16.47 -24.08 -36.63
N LEU A 3 -16.96 -24.31 -35.40
CA LEU A 3 -16.94 -25.64 -34.76
C LEU A 3 -17.91 -26.68 -35.35
N ASN A 4 -18.99 -26.22 -35.99
CA ASN A 4 -19.94 -27.11 -36.65
C ASN A 4 -19.42 -27.52 -38.03
N ASP A 5 -18.78 -26.59 -38.74
CA ASP A 5 -18.33 -26.77 -40.12
C ASP A 5 -16.99 -27.55 -40.20
N ALA A 6 -16.15 -27.46 -39.16
CA ALA A 6 -14.84 -28.11 -39.14
C ALA A 6 -14.87 -29.65 -38.95
N GLY A 7 -16.00 -30.25 -38.54
CA GLY A 7 -16.09 -31.69 -38.24
C GLY A 7 -15.27 -32.15 -37.02
N LEU A 8 -14.59 -31.24 -36.31
CA LEU A 8 -13.75 -31.51 -35.15
C LEU A 8 -14.58 -31.51 -33.84
N ARG A 9 -14.13 -32.30 -32.85
CA ARG A 9 -14.77 -32.35 -31.52
C ARG A 9 -14.49 -31.11 -30.66
N GLY A 10 -13.45 -30.36 -30.99
CA GLY A 10 -13.05 -29.12 -30.34
C GLY A 10 -12.04 -28.34 -31.18
N LEU A 11 -11.83 -27.07 -30.85
CA LEU A 11 -10.82 -26.21 -31.46
C LEU A 11 -9.85 -25.71 -30.38
N SER A 12 -8.57 -25.59 -30.71
CA SER A 12 -7.61 -24.89 -29.85
C SER A 12 -7.89 -23.39 -29.85
N VAL A 13 -7.73 -22.78 -28.69
CA VAL A 13 -7.85 -21.33 -28.48
C VAL A 13 -6.45 -20.81 -28.18
N PHE A 14 -6.07 -19.72 -28.82
CA PHE A 14 -4.83 -19.01 -28.58
C PHE A 14 -5.15 -17.58 -28.14
N ASP A 15 -4.31 -17.00 -27.28
CA ASP A 15 -4.40 -15.59 -26.90
C ASP A 15 -3.91 -14.67 -28.04
N GLU A 16 -3.99 -13.35 -27.83
CA GLU A 16 -3.53 -12.34 -28.81
C GLU A 16 -2.02 -12.42 -29.10
N LYS A 17 -1.25 -13.13 -28.26
CA LYS A 17 0.19 -13.35 -28.38
C LYS A 17 0.52 -14.74 -28.96
N ASN A 18 -0.48 -15.46 -29.48
CA ASN A 18 -0.36 -16.84 -29.99
C ASN A 18 0.06 -17.89 -28.96
N ASN A 19 -0.11 -17.64 -27.66
CA ASN A 19 0.07 -18.68 -26.64
C ASN A 19 -1.18 -19.55 -26.57
N TRP A 20 -0.99 -20.85 -26.36
CA TRP A 20 -2.11 -21.76 -26.18
C TRP A 20 -2.88 -21.41 -24.90
N ALA A 21 -4.15 -21.06 -25.06
CA ALA A 21 -5.06 -20.66 -23.98
C ALA A 21 -6.03 -21.78 -23.58
N GLY A 22 -6.21 -22.80 -24.42
CA GLY A 22 -7.08 -23.93 -24.12
C GLY A 22 -7.69 -24.58 -25.35
N PHE A 23 -8.81 -25.26 -25.16
CA PHE A 23 -9.65 -25.76 -26.25
C PHE A 23 -11.13 -25.48 -25.96
N ILE A 24 -11.90 -25.19 -27.00
CA ILE A 24 -13.35 -25.00 -26.93
C ILE A 24 -14.06 -26.19 -27.60
N THR A 25 -15.07 -26.72 -26.92
CA THR A 25 -15.93 -27.79 -27.46
C THR A 25 -17.36 -27.29 -27.61
N ARG A 26 -18.23 -28.06 -28.26
CA ARG A 26 -19.67 -27.72 -28.37
C ARG A 26 -20.33 -27.58 -26.99
N ARG A 27 -19.88 -28.35 -25.99
CA ARG A 27 -20.41 -28.29 -24.62
C ARG A 27 -20.11 -26.95 -23.95
N CYS A 28 -19.02 -26.29 -24.30
CA CYS A 28 -18.65 -24.98 -23.74
C CYS A 28 -19.66 -23.86 -24.07
N PHE A 29 -20.52 -24.05 -25.09
CA PHE A 29 -21.62 -23.13 -25.40
C PHE A 29 -22.91 -23.43 -24.63
N LEU A 30 -23.06 -24.64 -24.09
CA LEU A 30 -24.20 -25.04 -23.27
C LEU A 30 -23.92 -24.79 -21.79
N ASP A 31 -22.75 -25.24 -21.33
CA ASP A 31 -22.20 -24.98 -20.00
C ASP A 31 -20.87 -24.28 -20.18
N ARG A 32 -20.83 -22.97 -19.88
CA ARG A 32 -19.56 -22.24 -19.84
C ARG A 32 -18.69 -22.84 -18.73
N PRO A 33 -17.48 -23.34 -19.02
CA PRO A 33 -16.57 -23.80 -17.98
C PRO A 33 -16.22 -22.62 -17.08
N ARG A 34 -16.43 -22.78 -15.78
CA ARG A 34 -16.10 -21.78 -14.75
C ARG A 34 -14.80 -22.19 -14.08
N GLN A 35 -13.85 -21.26 -13.99
CA GLN A 35 -12.64 -21.50 -13.23
C GLN A 35 -12.96 -21.44 -11.74
N LYS A 36 -12.42 -22.38 -10.98
CA LYS A 36 -12.53 -22.39 -9.53
C LYS A 36 -11.50 -21.45 -8.93
N LEU A 37 -11.93 -20.58 -8.03
CA LEU A 37 -11.07 -19.58 -7.40
C LEU A 37 -11.16 -19.65 -5.88
N ILE A 38 -10.01 -19.47 -5.24
CA ILE A 38 -9.89 -19.19 -3.81
C ILE A 38 -9.47 -17.72 -3.72
N LEU A 39 -10.29 -16.92 -3.03
CA LEU A 39 -9.96 -15.52 -2.80
C LEU A 39 -9.16 -15.42 -1.50
N VAL A 40 -8.04 -14.72 -1.56
CA VAL A 40 -7.16 -14.49 -0.42
C VAL A 40 -6.96 -12.99 -0.30
N ASP A 41 -7.10 -12.45 0.91
CA ASP A 41 -6.86 -11.04 1.27
C ASP A 41 -7.82 -10.02 0.65
N HIS A 42 -8.86 -10.49 -0.03
CA HIS A 42 -9.95 -9.65 -0.52
C HIS A 42 -11.17 -10.52 -0.77
N ASN A 43 -12.33 -9.87 -0.80
CA ASN A 43 -13.56 -10.52 -1.23
C ASN A 43 -14.45 -9.62 -2.10
N GLU A 44 -14.15 -8.33 -2.26
CA GLU A 44 -14.90 -7.40 -3.13
C GLU A 44 -14.61 -7.68 -4.62
N ALA A 45 -15.66 -7.73 -5.47
CA ALA A 45 -15.55 -8.13 -6.88
C ALA A 45 -14.63 -7.21 -7.70
N ASP A 46 -14.72 -5.92 -7.42
CA ASP A 46 -14.01 -4.80 -8.01
C ASP A 46 -12.52 -4.75 -7.66
N GLN A 47 -12.10 -5.48 -6.61
CA GLN A 47 -10.70 -5.68 -6.26
C GLN A 47 -10.14 -7.00 -6.82
N SER A 48 -10.98 -7.84 -7.43
CA SER A 48 -10.61 -9.17 -7.88
C SER A 48 -10.21 -9.22 -9.36
N VAL A 49 -9.92 -10.44 -9.84
CA VAL A 49 -9.52 -10.69 -11.23
C VAL A 49 -10.66 -10.39 -12.21
N ILE A 50 -10.30 -9.88 -13.39
CA ILE A 50 -11.26 -9.68 -14.49
C ILE A 50 -11.94 -11.01 -14.83
N GLY A 51 -13.28 -11.00 -14.84
CA GLY A 51 -14.09 -12.20 -15.09
C GLY A 51 -14.49 -12.99 -13.85
N ILE A 52 -14.27 -12.46 -12.63
CA ILE A 52 -14.71 -13.07 -11.37
C ILE A 52 -16.21 -13.42 -11.35
N GLU A 53 -17.05 -12.62 -12.00
CA GLU A 53 -18.50 -12.82 -12.17
C GLU A 53 -18.85 -14.16 -12.86
N ASP A 54 -17.97 -14.62 -13.76
CA ASP A 54 -18.12 -15.86 -14.52
C ASP A 54 -17.40 -17.05 -13.85
N ALA A 55 -16.62 -16.80 -12.80
CA ALA A 55 -15.90 -17.82 -12.07
C ALA A 55 -16.77 -18.56 -11.03
N GLU A 56 -16.21 -19.61 -10.44
CA GLU A 56 -16.76 -20.33 -9.30
C GLU A 56 -15.84 -20.08 -8.09
N ILE A 57 -16.20 -19.12 -7.24
CA ILE A 57 -15.51 -18.94 -5.95
C ILE A 57 -15.83 -20.17 -5.10
N ILE A 58 -14.80 -20.86 -4.61
CA ILE A 58 -14.93 -22.06 -3.78
C ILE A 58 -14.50 -21.84 -2.33
N GLU A 59 -13.60 -20.88 -2.09
CA GLU A 59 -13.14 -20.52 -0.74
C GLU A 59 -12.79 -19.03 -0.65
N ILE A 60 -12.91 -18.46 0.54
CA ILE A 60 -12.47 -17.09 0.87
C ILE A 60 -11.66 -17.16 2.18
N VAL A 61 -10.45 -16.60 2.17
CA VAL A 61 -9.59 -16.43 3.36
C VAL A 61 -9.18 -14.96 3.44
N ASP A 62 -9.75 -14.20 4.37
CA ASP A 62 -9.65 -12.73 4.34
C ASP A 62 -9.79 -12.10 5.73
N HIS A 63 -9.15 -10.96 5.95
CA HIS A 63 -9.24 -10.19 7.19
C HIS A 63 -9.99 -8.85 7.04
N HIS A 64 -10.48 -8.54 5.84
CA HIS A 64 -11.26 -7.34 5.55
C HIS A 64 -12.75 -7.49 5.91
N ARG A 65 -13.49 -6.39 5.72
CA ARG A 65 -14.96 -6.42 5.77
C ARG A 65 -15.50 -7.37 4.70
N LEU A 66 -16.61 -8.03 5.00
CA LEU A 66 -17.29 -8.91 4.04
C LEU A 66 -18.19 -8.10 3.10
N ASP A 67 -17.87 -8.13 1.81
CA ASP A 67 -18.66 -7.65 0.66
C ASP A 67 -18.45 -8.58 -0.56
N ALA A 68 -18.64 -9.89 -0.33
CA ALA A 68 -18.34 -10.92 -1.31
C ALA A 68 -19.44 -11.09 -2.38
N PRO A 69 -19.09 -11.44 -3.64
CA PRO A 69 -20.05 -11.84 -4.66
C PRO A 69 -20.95 -12.98 -4.20
N LYS A 70 -22.18 -13.01 -4.71
CA LYS A 70 -23.10 -14.13 -4.43
C LYS A 70 -22.56 -15.42 -5.04
N THR A 71 -22.39 -16.44 -4.21
CA THR A 71 -22.01 -17.79 -4.67
C THR A 71 -23.24 -18.63 -4.96
N ARG A 72 -23.11 -19.59 -5.89
CA ARG A 72 -24.19 -20.53 -6.26
C ARG A 72 -24.31 -21.70 -5.29
N ASN A 73 -23.20 -22.09 -4.69
CA ASN A 73 -23.07 -23.20 -3.77
C ASN A 73 -22.53 -22.69 -2.43
N PRO A 74 -22.76 -23.41 -1.32
CA PRO A 74 -22.02 -23.20 -0.08
C PRO A 74 -20.51 -23.29 -0.34
N ILE A 75 -19.75 -22.39 0.26
CA ILE A 75 -18.28 -22.30 0.13
C ILE A 75 -17.63 -22.26 1.51
N TYR A 76 -16.33 -22.54 1.57
CA TYR A 76 -15.56 -22.32 2.79
C TYR A 76 -15.22 -20.84 2.94
N ILE A 77 -15.45 -20.27 4.11
CA ILE A 77 -15.08 -18.87 4.40
C ILE A 77 -14.39 -18.84 5.75
N GLN A 78 -13.14 -18.43 5.77
CA GLN A 78 -12.41 -18.08 6.99
C GLN A 78 -12.15 -16.58 6.95
N SER A 79 -12.85 -15.84 7.79
CA SER A 79 -12.57 -14.42 7.96
C SER A 79 -12.44 -14.06 9.42
N GLU A 80 -11.34 -13.39 9.76
CA GLU A 80 -10.97 -13.05 11.12
C GLU A 80 -10.50 -11.60 11.19
N PRO A 81 -10.89 -10.83 12.21
CA PRO A 81 -10.48 -9.44 12.38
C PRO A 81 -9.05 -9.35 12.96
N VAL A 82 -8.10 -9.97 12.27
CA VAL A 82 -6.65 -9.94 12.57
C VAL A 82 -5.92 -8.94 11.66
N GLY A 83 -4.66 -8.66 11.96
CA GLY A 83 -3.87 -7.66 11.27
C GLY A 83 -3.44 -8.07 9.87
N SER A 84 -3.42 -9.37 9.53
CA SER A 84 -3.04 -9.86 8.20
C SER A 84 -3.72 -11.18 7.85
N THR A 85 -4.05 -11.37 6.57
CA THR A 85 -4.48 -12.68 6.04
C THR A 85 -3.41 -13.76 6.21
N CYS A 86 -2.11 -13.39 6.22
CA CYS A 86 -1.02 -14.36 6.47
C CYS A 86 -1.09 -14.98 7.87
N THR A 87 -1.66 -14.27 8.85
CA THR A 87 -1.95 -14.80 10.18
C THR A 87 -2.93 -15.96 10.09
N ILE A 88 -4.05 -15.75 9.37
CA ILE A 88 -5.09 -16.77 9.16
C ILE A 88 -4.52 -17.97 8.42
N VAL A 89 -3.72 -17.76 7.37
CA VAL A 89 -3.09 -18.85 6.61
C VAL A 89 -2.16 -19.67 7.51
N ALA A 90 -1.36 -19.05 8.37
CA ALA A 90 -0.51 -19.77 9.32
C ALA A 90 -1.32 -20.60 10.32
N GLU A 91 -2.46 -20.09 10.81
CA GLU A 91 -3.38 -20.85 11.66
C GLU A 91 -4.00 -22.04 10.92
N LEU A 92 -4.26 -21.92 9.61
CA LEU A 92 -4.73 -23.04 8.80
C LEU A 92 -3.68 -24.15 8.66
N TYR A 93 -2.40 -23.80 8.51
CA TYR A 93 -1.31 -24.79 8.53
C TYR A 93 -1.31 -25.60 9.83
N ASP A 94 -1.43 -24.92 10.98
CA ASP A 94 -1.49 -25.59 12.30
C ASP A 94 -2.77 -26.44 12.45
N ARG A 95 -3.92 -25.87 12.09
CA ARG A 95 -5.24 -26.53 12.13
C ARG A 95 -5.27 -27.84 11.34
N PHE A 96 -4.59 -27.88 10.19
CA PHE A 96 -4.52 -29.06 9.34
C PHE A 96 -3.25 -29.90 9.56
N HIS A 97 -2.45 -29.58 10.59
CA HIS A 97 -1.21 -30.28 10.95
C HIS A 97 -0.23 -30.39 9.78
N VAL A 98 -0.13 -29.34 8.98
CA VAL A 98 0.82 -29.22 7.88
C VAL A 98 2.03 -28.41 8.35
N GLU A 99 3.23 -28.95 8.14
CA GLU A 99 4.46 -28.25 8.51
C GLU A 99 4.72 -27.04 7.58
N ILE A 100 5.05 -25.89 8.18
CA ILE A 100 5.44 -24.69 7.44
C ILE A 100 6.93 -24.77 7.13
N SER A 101 7.28 -24.98 5.86
CA SER A 101 8.69 -24.93 5.42
C SER A 101 9.30 -23.53 5.59
N GLU A 102 10.62 -23.45 5.76
CA GLU A 102 11.34 -22.17 5.95
C GLU A 102 11.02 -21.09 4.89
N PRO A 103 10.97 -21.39 3.57
CA PRO A 103 10.61 -20.39 2.56
C PRO A 103 9.17 -19.87 2.71
N ILE A 104 8.22 -20.74 3.05
CA ILE A 104 6.83 -20.35 3.27
C ILE A 104 6.71 -19.53 4.55
N ALA A 105 7.43 -19.89 5.62
CA ALA A 105 7.47 -19.12 6.85
C ALA A 105 7.97 -17.68 6.60
N LYS A 106 9.00 -17.52 5.77
CA LYS A 106 9.50 -16.19 5.36
C LYS A 106 8.45 -15.39 4.58
N LEU A 107 7.72 -16.03 3.66
CA LEU A 107 6.67 -15.37 2.88
C LEU A 107 5.50 -14.93 3.76
N LEU A 108 4.98 -15.84 4.60
CA LEU A 108 3.89 -15.53 5.53
C LEU A 108 4.30 -14.42 6.51
N LEU A 109 5.53 -14.49 7.04
CA LEU A 109 6.05 -13.45 7.92
C LEU A 109 6.18 -12.10 7.19
N SER A 110 6.60 -12.10 5.92
CA SER A 110 6.73 -10.87 5.14
C SER A 110 5.39 -10.19 4.92
N GLY A 111 4.36 -10.96 4.54
CA GLY A 111 2.99 -10.42 4.39
C GLY A 111 2.43 -9.91 5.71
N LEU A 112 2.58 -10.70 6.79
CA LEU A 112 2.16 -10.29 8.12
C LEU A 112 2.84 -8.99 8.56
N VAL A 113 4.17 -8.92 8.43
CA VAL A 113 4.94 -7.71 8.79
C VAL A 113 4.57 -6.52 7.92
N SER A 114 4.22 -6.73 6.65
CA SER A 114 3.76 -5.68 5.73
C SER A 114 2.46 -5.05 6.24
N ASP A 115 1.41 -5.85 6.45
CA ASP A 115 0.08 -5.35 6.82
C ASP A 115 0.05 -4.77 8.24
N THR A 116 0.80 -5.40 9.15
CA THR A 116 0.89 -4.97 10.55
C THR A 116 1.96 -3.92 10.79
N VAL A 117 2.75 -3.61 9.77
CA VAL A 117 3.86 -2.66 9.80
C VAL A 117 4.80 -2.93 10.97
N MET A 118 5.54 -4.03 10.88
CA MET A 118 6.42 -4.47 11.95
C MET A 118 5.67 -4.56 13.30
N LEU A 119 4.41 -5.03 13.26
CA LEU A 119 3.53 -5.19 14.43
C LEU A 119 3.16 -3.89 15.17
N LYS A 120 3.27 -2.74 14.50
CA LYS A 120 2.98 -1.40 15.06
C LYS A 120 1.65 -0.82 14.59
N SER A 121 1.07 -1.34 13.51
CA SER A 121 -0.22 -0.93 12.99
C SER A 121 -1.31 -1.07 14.08
N PRO A 122 -2.30 -0.16 14.15
CA PRO A 122 -3.43 -0.31 15.06
C PRO A 122 -4.30 -1.54 14.78
N THR A 123 -4.19 -2.15 13.59
CA THR A 123 -4.87 -3.41 13.24
C THR A 123 -4.18 -4.64 13.84
N THR A 124 -2.94 -4.49 14.33
CA THR A 124 -2.16 -5.60 14.89
C THR A 124 -2.81 -6.16 16.15
N THR A 125 -3.13 -7.45 16.14
CA THR A 125 -3.71 -8.16 17.27
C THR A 125 -2.66 -8.96 18.06
N LEU A 126 -3.08 -9.57 19.17
CA LEU A 126 -2.24 -10.51 19.90
C LEU A 126 -1.95 -11.78 19.07
N VAL A 127 -2.91 -12.22 18.25
CA VAL A 127 -2.76 -13.40 17.39
C VAL A 127 -1.65 -13.16 16.37
N ASP A 128 -1.62 -11.99 15.73
CA ASP A 128 -0.56 -11.62 14.79
C ASP A 128 0.84 -11.70 15.44
N LYS A 129 0.97 -11.21 16.68
CA LYS A 129 2.24 -11.25 17.42
C LYS A 129 2.67 -12.69 17.74
N MET A 130 1.73 -13.53 18.17
CA MET A 130 2.01 -14.95 18.46
C MET A 130 2.41 -15.72 17.21
N ILE A 131 1.70 -15.50 16.10
CA ILE A 131 2.01 -16.12 14.81
C ILE A 131 3.34 -15.60 14.27
N ALA A 132 3.62 -14.30 14.34
CA ALA A 132 4.91 -13.74 13.95
C ALA A 132 6.07 -14.39 14.73
N ASP A 133 5.95 -14.55 16.04
CA ASP A 133 6.96 -15.22 16.88
C ASP A 133 7.19 -16.69 16.46
N SER A 134 6.13 -17.39 16.06
CA SER A 134 6.22 -18.76 15.55
C SER A 134 6.91 -18.79 14.18
N LEU A 135 6.50 -17.91 13.27
CA LEU A 135 7.04 -17.80 11.92
C LEU A 135 8.50 -17.36 11.91
N VAL A 136 8.94 -16.47 12.80
CA VAL A 136 10.36 -16.09 12.95
C VAL A 136 11.24 -17.30 13.23
N LYS A 137 10.78 -18.21 14.11
CA LYS A 137 11.48 -19.45 14.43
C LYS A 137 11.50 -20.40 13.23
N ALA A 138 10.35 -20.62 12.58
CA ALA A 138 10.24 -21.48 11.41
C ALA A 138 11.03 -20.95 10.19
N ALA A 139 11.13 -19.63 10.06
CA ALA A 139 11.90 -18.94 9.02
C ALA A 139 13.41 -18.87 9.31
N ASN A 140 13.86 -19.34 10.49
CA ASN A 140 15.25 -19.27 10.94
C ASN A 140 15.84 -17.85 10.90
N ILE A 141 15.02 -16.84 11.27
CA ILE A 141 15.42 -15.43 11.31
C ILE A 141 16.04 -15.13 12.67
N LYS A 142 17.32 -14.73 12.68
CA LYS A 142 18.07 -14.41 13.91
C LYS A 142 17.78 -13.00 14.44
N ASP A 143 17.55 -12.04 13.55
CA ASP A 143 17.26 -10.66 13.89
C ASP A 143 15.99 -10.22 13.16
N PHE A 144 14.88 -10.24 13.89
CA PHE A 144 13.58 -9.84 13.37
C PHE A 144 13.53 -8.37 12.97
N LYS A 145 14.22 -7.49 13.71
CA LYS A 145 14.23 -6.06 13.42
C LYS A 145 14.96 -5.77 12.12
N ALA A 146 16.15 -6.35 11.94
CA ALA A 146 16.92 -6.23 10.70
C ALA A 146 16.16 -6.82 9.49
N PHE A 147 15.45 -7.95 9.68
CA PHE A 147 14.58 -8.51 8.63
C PHE A 147 13.48 -7.54 8.21
N CYS A 148 12.76 -6.96 9.17
CA CYS A 148 11.70 -6.00 8.88
C CYS A 148 12.25 -4.73 8.22
N GLU A 149 13.36 -4.19 8.72
CA GLU A 149 14.03 -3.03 8.12
C GLU A 149 14.42 -3.29 6.66
N HIS A 150 14.97 -4.48 6.36
CA HIS A 150 15.29 -4.86 4.99
C HIS A 150 14.05 -5.00 4.09
N LEU A 151 12.97 -5.58 4.61
CA LEU A 151 11.70 -5.70 3.89
C LEU A 151 11.14 -4.31 3.53
N PHE A 152 11.09 -3.38 4.49
CA PHE A 152 10.56 -2.04 4.24
C PHE A 152 11.49 -1.15 3.41
N ALA A 153 12.81 -1.34 3.48
CA ALA A 153 13.76 -0.67 2.60
C ALA A 153 13.56 -1.06 1.11
N SER A 154 12.95 -2.23 0.85
CA SER A 154 12.56 -2.63 -0.51
C SER A 154 11.18 -2.12 -0.96
N GLY A 155 10.43 -1.45 -0.06
CA GLY A 155 9.13 -0.83 -0.34
C GLY A 155 9.24 0.51 -1.08
N PHE A 156 8.13 1.25 -1.16
CA PHE A 156 8.10 2.57 -1.82
C PHE A 156 9.11 3.53 -1.17
N SER A 157 10.25 3.70 -1.84
CA SER A 157 11.33 4.57 -1.41
C SER A 157 11.23 5.90 -2.15
N LEU A 158 11.15 6.99 -1.40
CA LEU A 158 11.17 8.35 -1.96
C LEU A 158 12.50 8.65 -2.66
N LYS A 159 13.58 7.96 -2.27
CA LYS A 159 14.90 8.08 -2.91
C LYS A 159 14.91 7.58 -4.36
N ALA A 160 14.09 6.58 -4.68
CA ALA A 160 13.98 6.03 -6.02
C ALA A 160 13.00 6.80 -6.93
N GLN A 161 12.26 7.77 -6.38
CA GLN A 161 11.27 8.54 -7.11
C GLN A 161 11.84 9.84 -7.69
N ASP A 162 11.20 10.31 -8.76
CA ASP A 162 11.41 11.67 -9.25
C ASP A 162 10.75 12.67 -8.29
N ALA A 163 11.55 13.49 -7.60
CA ALA A 163 11.07 14.40 -6.57
C ALA A 163 10.01 15.37 -7.07
N LYS A 164 10.12 15.86 -8.31
CA LYS A 164 9.13 16.76 -8.92
C LYS A 164 7.78 16.06 -9.07
N ARG A 165 7.74 14.85 -9.64
CA ARG A 165 6.49 14.07 -9.76
C ARG A 165 5.84 13.80 -8.40
N VAL A 166 6.65 13.47 -7.39
CA VAL A 166 6.14 13.24 -6.03
C VAL A 166 5.50 14.51 -5.47
N ILE A 167 6.17 15.66 -5.59
CA ILE A 167 5.64 16.95 -5.12
C ILE A 167 4.33 17.29 -5.84
N GLU A 168 4.31 17.15 -7.17
CA GLU A 168 3.17 17.54 -8.02
C GLU A 168 1.93 16.64 -7.84
N ALA A 169 2.10 15.37 -7.44
CA ALA A 169 1.03 14.37 -7.35
C ALA A 169 -0.16 14.82 -6.50
N ASP A 170 0.10 15.42 -5.33
CA ASP A 170 -0.92 16.10 -4.51
C ASP A 170 -0.44 17.49 -4.08
N PHE A 171 -0.12 18.36 -5.04
CA PHE A 171 0.21 19.76 -4.76
C PHE A 171 -1.03 20.65 -4.77
N LYS A 172 -1.19 21.50 -3.75
CA LYS A 172 -2.23 22.54 -3.71
C LYS A 172 -1.62 23.91 -3.48
N ARG A 173 -2.12 24.89 -4.21
CA ARG A 173 -1.67 26.30 -4.18
C ARG A 173 -2.66 27.14 -3.39
N TYR A 174 -2.15 28.12 -2.67
CA TYR A 174 -2.88 29.01 -1.79
C TYR A 174 -2.31 30.43 -1.93
N VAL A 175 -3.12 31.42 -1.54
CA VAL A 175 -2.71 32.81 -1.44
C VAL A 175 -3.25 33.35 -0.13
N GLU A 176 -2.37 33.88 0.73
CA GLU A 176 -2.73 34.45 2.02
C GLU A 176 -1.86 35.68 2.29
N ASN A 177 -2.45 36.82 2.70
CA ASN A 177 -1.74 38.10 2.89
C ASN A 177 -0.81 38.51 1.73
N GLY A 178 -1.18 38.18 0.49
CA GLY A 178 -0.39 38.47 -0.70
C GLY A 178 0.80 37.52 -0.93
N VAL A 179 1.01 36.54 -0.04
CA VAL A 179 2.01 35.47 -0.18
C VAL A 179 1.37 34.30 -0.93
N LYS A 180 1.97 33.91 -2.05
CA LYS A 180 1.60 32.73 -2.83
C LYS A 180 2.41 31.55 -2.34
N PHE A 181 1.75 30.48 -1.88
CA PHE A 181 2.46 29.30 -1.42
C PHE A 181 1.79 28.01 -1.87
N GLY A 182 2.54 26.91 -1.81
CA GLY A 182 2.01 25.59 -2.14
C GLY A 182 2.42 24.52 -1.14
N ILE A 183 1.56 23.52 -0.98
CA ILE A 183 1.79 22.38 -0.08
C ILE A 183 1.47 21.08 -0.81
N GLY A 184 2.50 20.27 -1.06
CA GLY A 184 2.43 18.89 -1.49
C GLY A 184 2.18 17.94 -0.32
N GLN A 185 1.64 16.75 -0.59
CA GLN A 185 1.55 15.68 0.39
C GLN A 185 1.87 14.33 -0.25
N VAL A 186 2.64 13.50 0.44
CA VAL A 186 2.93 12.11 0.05
C VAL A 186 2.86 11.21 1.27
N GLU A 187 2.26 10.04 1.10
CA GLU A 187 2.17 9.01 2.13
C GLU A 187 3.28 7.97 1.93
N VAL A 188 3.91 7.59 3.04
CA VAL A 188 4.99 6.60 3.08
C VAL A 188 4.73 5.63 4.23
N THR A 189 5.43 4.49 4.21
CA THR A 189 5.39 3.50 5.30
C THR A 189 6.53 3.66 6.31
N THR A 190 7.48 4.55 6.05
CA THR A 190 8.59 4.85 6.96
C THR A 190 9.21 6.21 6.63
N LEU A 191 9.71 6.91 7.66
CA LEU A 191 10.45 8.17 7.54
C LEU A 191 11.97 7.99 7.64
N SER A 192 12.47 6.76 7.64
CA SER A 192 13.90 6.46 7.83
C SER A 192 14.81 7.11 6.79
N GLU A 193 14.33 7.32 5.57
CA GLU A 193 15.10 7.87 4.45
C GLU A 193 15.14 9.39 4.41
N ILE A 194 14.38 10.09 5.26
CA ILE A 194 14.19 11.55 5.19
C ILE A 194 15.53 12.30 5.19
N ASN A 195 16.47 11.91 6.05
CA ASN A 195 17.77 12.57 6.16
C ASN A 195 18.61 12.45 4.88
N GLU A 196 18.41 11.40 4.09
CA GLU A 196 19.16 11.17 2.84
C GLU A 196 18.55 11.92 1.65
N ILE A 197 17.24 12.20 1.70
CA ILE A 197 16.50 12.79 0.57
C ILE A 197 16.14 14.26 0.77
N ALA A 198 16.20 14.78 2.01
CA ALA A 198 15.69 16.11 2.34
C ALA A 198 16.22 17.20 1.40
N ASP A 199 17.52 17.24 1.16
CA ASP A 199 18.16 18.22 0.28
C ASP A 199 17.66 18.12 -1.17
N VAL A 200 17.46 16.90 -1.67
CA VAL A 200 16.98 16.68 -3.05
C VAL A 200 15.56 17.22 -3.21
N TYR A 201 14.69 16.95 -2.24
CA TYR A 201 13.30 17.39 -2.26
C TYR A 201 13.15 18.88 -1.96
N ILE A 202 13.94 19.46 -1.05
CA ILE A 202 13.96 20.90 -0.81
C ILE A 202 14.40 21.63 -2.09
N ASN A 203 15.46 21.18 -2.76
CA ASN A 203 15.88 21.76 -4.03
C ASN A 203 14.80 21.63 -5.13
N ALA A 204 14.01 20.56 -5.13
CA ALA A 204 12.89 20.42 -6.04
C ALA A 204 11.75 21.39 -5.70
N LEU A 205 11.46 21.63 -4.41
CA LEU A 205 10.51 22.65 -3.96
C LEU A 205 10.94 24.06 -4.37
N GLU A 206 12.23 24.39 -4.30
CA GLU A 206 12.76 25.67 -4.79
C GLU A 206 12.49 25.86 -6.30
N LYS A 207 12.74 24.83 -7.11
CA LYS A 207 12.45 24.87 -8.54
C LYS A 207 10.94 25.01 -8.82
N GLU A 208 10.09 24.41 -8.00
CA GLU A 208 8.64 24.60 -8.10
C GLU A 208 8.21 26.02 -7.71
N CYS A 209 8.86 26.65 -6.73
CA CYS A 209 8.65 28.07 -6.43
C CYS A 209 8.95 28.95 -7.64
N GLU A 210 10.09 28.72 -8.30
CA GLU A 210 10.48 29.45 -9.51
C GLU A 210 9.49 29.22 -10.66
N ALA A 211 9.15 27.96 -10.94
CA ALA A 211 8.30 27.57 -12.07
C ALA A 211 6.85 28.06 -11.92
N LEU A 212 6.33 28.07 -10.70
CA LEU A 212 4.93 28.45 -10.42
C LEU A 212 4.79 29.87 -9.87
N HIS A 213 5.89 30.63 -9.77
CA HIS A 213 5.96 31.96 -9.18
C HIS A 213 5.34 32.01 -7.76
N LEU A 214 5.75 31.06 -6.92
CA LEU A 214 5.38 30.99 -5.51
C LEU A 214 6.47 31.62 -4.65
N ASP A 215 6.06 32.22 -3.55
CA ASP A 215 6.96 32.75 -2.51
C ASP A 215 7.45 31.65 -1.56
N TRP A 216 6.72 30.52 -1.46
CA TRP A 216 7.04 29.42 -0.55
C TRP A 216 6.43 28.09 -1.00
N ALA A 217 7.16 26.99 -0.89
CA ALA A 217 6.64 25.65 -1.15
C ALA A 217 7.02 24.66 -0.04
N MET A 218 6.13 23.72 0.21
CA MET A 218 6.26 22.71 1.26
C MET A 218 5.85 21.33 0.74
N LEU A 219 6.44 20.27 1.32
CA LEU A 219 6.01 18.89 1.14
C LEU A 219 5.80 18.24 2.51
N LEU A 220 4.58 17.75 2.75
CA LEU A 220 4.24 16.95 3.92
C LEU A 220 4.45 15.46 3.59
N VAL A 221 5.48 14.85 4.17
CA VAL A 221 5.75 13.42 4.05
C VAL A 221 5.15 12.72 5.25
N THR A 222 4.07 11.98 5.05
CA THR A 222 3.27 11.37 6.12
C THR A 222 3.55 9.88 6.23
N ASP A 223 4.04 9.45 7.38
CA ASP A 223 4.02 8.03 7.76
C ASP A 223 2.65 7.69 8.32
N VAL A 224 1.87 7.00 7.50
CA VAL A 224 0.49 6.62 7.79
C VAL A 224 0.39 5.63 8.95
N ILE A 225 1.50 5.03 9.36
CA ILE A 225 1.55 3.93 10.31
C ILE A 225 1.86 4.49 11.69
N THR A 226 2.92 5.29 11.80
CA THR A 226 3.26 5.97 13.05
C THR A 226 2.38 7.18 13.33
N ALA A 227 1.49 7.51 12.39
CA ALA A 227 0.64 8.68 12.42
C ALA A 227 1.47 9.98 12.67
N SER A 228 2.62 10.08 12.02
CA SER A 228 3.56 11.20 12.12
C SER A 228 3.97 11.69 10.74
N SER A 229 4.42 12.94 10.64
CA SER A 229 4.91 13.49 9.38
C SER A 229 6.23 14.24 9.53
N ILE A 230 6.98 14.35 8.44
CA ILE A 230 8.03 15.35 8.26
C ILE A 230 7.54 16.41 7.27
N LEU A 231 7.81 17.68 7.58
CA LEU A 231 7.59 18.79 6.66
C LEU A 231 8.93 19.24 6.09
N LEU A 232 9.04 19.20 4.76
CA LEU A 232 10.12 19.80 4.00
C LEU A 232 9.67 21.15 3.46
N CYS A 233 10.48 22.18 3.59
CA CYS A 233 10.17 23.55 3.19
C CYS A 233 11.25 24.08 2.25
N SER A 234 10.84 24.77 1.18
CA SER A 234 11.72 25.71 0.50
C SER A 234 12.08 26.88 1.42
N SER A 235 13.08 27.64 1.02
CA SER A 235 13.40 28.93 1.61
C SER A 235 12.21 29.88 1.54
N TYR A 236 12.12 30.75 2.55
CA TYR A 236 11.14 31.83 2.64
C TYR A 236 11.86 33.06 3.20
N PRO A 237 11.75 34.24 2.55
CA PRO A 237 12.61 35.39 2.86
C PRO A 237 12.33 36.05 4.21
N LYS A 238 11.13 35.87 4.77
CA LYS A 238 10.78 36.42 6.09
C LYS A 238 11.11 35.40 7.17
N SER A 239 11.57 35.85 8.34
CA SER A 239 11.70 34.99 9.52
C SER A 239 10.35 34.38 9.88
N TYR A 240 10.30 33.10 10.23
CA TYR A 240 9.06 32.43 10.63
C TYR A 240 9.33 31.36 11.69
N ARG A 241 8.28 31.00 12.43
CA ARG A 241 8.35 29.93 13.44
C ARG A 241 7.06 29.12 13.49
N PHE A 242 7.18 27.87 13.05
CA PHE A 242 6.17 26.85 13.29
C PHE A 242 6.11 26.45 14.77
N MET A 243 4.95 25.92 15.18
CA MET A 243 4.77 25.25 16.47
C MET A 243 5.45 23.87 16.54
N TYR A 244 5.97 23.40 15.40
CA TYR A 244 6.62 22.10 15.24
C TYR A 244 8.11 22.16 15.55
N GLU A 245 8.68 21.02 15.94
CA GLU A 245 10.10 20.89 16.21
C GLU A 245 10.91 21.02 14.91
N LYS A 246 11.83 21.98 14.86
CA LYS A 246 12.79 22.12 13.76
C LYS A 246 13.93 21.14 13.98
N ILE A 247 14.11 20.18 13.07
CA ILE A 247 15.16 19.16 13.16
C ILE A 247 16.38 19.49 12.31
N ALA A 248 16.18 20.22 11.20
CA ALA A 248 17.25 20.78 10.36
C ALA A 248 16.74 22.03 9.62
N GLU A 249 17.58 22.68 8.82
CA GLU A 249 17.13 23.80 7.98
C GLU A 249 16.09 23.33 6.97
N GLY A 250 14.93 23.99 6.91
CA GLY A 250 13.82 23.56 6.06
C GLY A 250 13.17 22.22 6.42
N VAL A 251 13.52 21.58 7.55
CA VAL A 251 12.97 20.27 7.95
C VAL A 251 12.36 20.32 9.36
N TYR A 252 11.10 19.92 9.46
CA TYR A 252 10.34 19.93 10.72
C TYR A 252 9.67 18.60 11.01
N ASN A 253 9.64 18.21 12.29
CA ASN A 253 8.97 17.02 12.78
C ASN A 253 7.54 17.35 13.25
N LEU A 254 6.54 16.68 12.67
CA LEU A 254 5.12 16.95 12.85
C LEU A 254 4.39 15.72 13.41
N THR A 255 4.70 15.37 14.66
CA THR A 255 4.03 14.27 15.38
C THR A 255 2.51 14.48 15.46
N GLY A 256 1.73 13.49 15.02
CA GLY A 256 0.26 13.53 15.05
C GLY A 256 -0.40 14.35 13.94
N VAL A 257 0.37 14.88 12.99
CA VAL A 257 -0.16 15.61 11.83
C VAL A 257 -0.21 14.67 10.63
N LEU A 258 -1.39 14.50 10.06
CA LEU A 258 -1.64 13.67 8.86
C LEU A 258 -2.33 14.44 7.74
N SER A 259 -3.07 15.51 8.11
CA SER A 259 -3.88 16.24 7.15
C SER A 259 -3.26 17.58 6.83
N ARG A 260 -2.81 17.75 5.58
CA ARG A 260 -2.46 19.08 5.04
C ARG A 260 -3.56 20.10 5.33
N LYS A 261 -4.81 19.78 5.01
CA LYS A 261 -5.93 20.74 5.05
C LYS A 261 -6.38 21.09 6.48
N LYS A 262 -6.51 20.08 7.35
CA LYS A 262 -7.09 20.28 8.70
C LYS A 262 -6.06 20.73 9.74
N GLN A 263 -4.79 20.38 9.56
CA GLN A 263 -3.77 20.51 10.61
C GLN A 263 -2.60 21.40 10.20
N LEU A 264 -2.00 21.18 9.03
CA LEU A 264 -0.83 21.96 8.58
C LEU A 264 -1.21 23.34 8.02
N LEU A 265 -2.19 23.42 7.11
CA LEU A 265 -2.58 24.67 6.45
C LEU A 265 -2.99 25.77 7.45
N PRO A 266 -3.79 25.51 8.51
CA PRO A 266 -4.09 26.52 9.52
C PRO A 266 -2.83 27.07 10.21
N GLU A 267 -1.83 26.22 10.45
CA GLU A 267 -0.58 26.62 11.08
C GLU A 267 0.29 27.46 10.15
N VAL A 268 0.36 27.12 8.86
CA VAL A 268 1.01 27.94 7.82
C VAL A 268 0.37 29.33 7.76
N ILE A 269 -0.97 29.41 7.74
CA ILE A 269 -1.70 30.67 7.75
C ILE A 269 -1.41 31.47 9.03
N ARG A 270 -1.38 30.82 10.20
CA ARG A 270 -1.02 31.46 11.48
C ARG A 270 0.38 32.09 11.41
N VAL A 271 1.35 31.39 10.79
CA VAL A 271 2.71 31.89 10.60
C VAL A 271 2.74 33.11 9.68
N LEU A 272 2.00 33.08 8.57
CA LEU A 272 1.92 34.20 7.62
C LEU A 272 1.17 35.42 8.17
N ASN A 273 0.31 35.24 9.18
CA ASN A 273 -0.43 36.33 9.84
C ASN A 273 0.35 37.02 10.96
N ASN A 274 1.38 36.36 11.53
CA ASN A 274 2.16 36.89 12.65
C ASN A 274 3.49 37.54 12.22
N ASN A 275 3.69 37.72 10.91
CA ASN A 275 4.91 38.23 10.23
C ASN A 275 4.56 39.32 9.21
#